data_AF-A0A946PZI0-F1
#
_entry.id   AF-A0A946PZI0-F1
#
_cell.length_a   1.000
_cell.length_b   1.000
_cell.length_c   1.000
_cell.angle_alpha   90.00
_cell.angle_beta   90.00
_cell.angle_gamma   90.00
#
_symmetry.space_group_name_H-M   'P 1'
#
loop_
_entity.id
_entity.type
_entity.pdbx_description
1 polymer ?
#
loop_
_entity_poly.entity_id
_entity_poly.type
_entity_poly.pdbx_seq_one_letter_code
_entity_poly.pdbx_strand_id
1 'polypeptide(L)'
;MSSKKKDIGLGLIAGMGIGTLLIGGMWLVADFVPLSSIQPASAQEAVFAPEIMSTEIFTQAPFPTATTGAVSLSMQSTPIPPTPTVSTEMLIIGNPLNGEEQAQLHVAARAYISTDYYTIKANGERINGVGYGHPSNICGPLSIAILQDAQILSRNVIPYDFWLLNPDIYENRLRLAETFPEERFESWRDKRPLNKIDWAKFPLIPGDFLYLFSGNRGNFEHMLVVVRVDADGRAYTITNHNTEEDGFIVTEEMLYDPNEPGEGLFYQWTAREKALLGSTGFEGFQLWRLREN
;
A
#
# COMPACT_ATOMS: atom_id res chain seq x y z
N MET A 1 -79.90 17.61 6.55
CA MET A 1 -79.69 16.59 7.59
C MET A 1 -79.88 15.20 6.98
N SER A 2 -78.81 14.40 7.02
CA SER A 2 -78.74 12.92 7.02
C SER A 2 -79.86 12.10 6.37
N SER A 3 -79.50 11.30 5.35
CA SER A 3 -79.97 9.92 5.27
C SER A 3 -78.94 9.00 4.59
N LYS A 4 -78.68 7.87 5.26
CA LYS A 4 -77.80 6.76 4.88
C LYS A 4 -78.32 6.02 3.65
N LYS A 5 -77.42 5.38 2.90
CA LYS A 5 -77.47 3.92 2.65
C LYS A 5 -76.12 3.42 2.11
N LYS A 6 -75.67 2.32 2.72
CA LYS A 6 -74.49 1.52 2.40
C LYS A 6 -74.87 0.44 1.38
N ASP A 7 -73.80 -0.16 0.83
CA ASP A 7 -73.68 -1.45 0.16
C ASP A 7 -73.77 -1.45 -1.37
N ILE A 8 -72.66 -1.88 -2.00
CA ILE A 8 -72.54 -2.99 -2.97
C ILE A 8 -71.09 -2.98 -3.52
N GLY A 9 -70.43 -4.14 -3.55
CA GLY A 9 -69.15 -4.29 -4.24
C GLY A 9 -68.35 -5.57 -3.93
N LEU A 10 -69.01 -6.73 -4.03
CA LEU A 10 -68.39 -8.06 -4.07
C LEU A 10 -67.64 -8.25 -5.41
N GLY A 11 -66.46 -8.88 -5.40
CA GLY A 11 -65.80 -9.33 -6.63
C GLY A 11 -64.53 -10.16 -6.35
N LEU A 12 -64.71 -11.43 -5.99
CA LEU A 12 -63.62 -12.38 -5.73
C LEU A 12 -64.07 -13.78 -6.16
N ILE A 13 -63.72 -14.22 -7.38
CA ILE A 13 -63.82 -15.62 -7.80
C ILE A 13 -62.72 -15.97 -8.83
N ALA A 14 -61.98 -17.02 -8.45
CA ALA A 14 -61.36 -18.13 -9.19
C ALA A 14 -60.34 -17.92 -10.32
N GLY A 15 -59.26 -18.71 -10.18
CA GLY A 15 -58.59 -19.32 -11.33
C GLY A 15 -57.30 -20.06 -10.98
N MET A 16 -57.35 -21.39 -11.12
CA MET A 16 -56.23 -22.33 -11.32
C MET A 16 -55.66 -23.07 -10.09
N GLY A 17 -56.19 -24.28 -9.89
CA GLY A 17 -55.36 -25.45 -9.58
C GLY A 17 -55.27 -26.35 -10.82
N ILE A 18 -54.16 -27.08 -10.96
CA ILE A 18 -54.03 -28.50 -11.37
C ILE A 18 -52.54 -28.81 -11.63
N GLY A 19 -52.07 -29.90 -11.00
CA GLY A 19 -50.93 -30.74 -11.40
C GLY A 19 -49.54 -30.16 -11.10
N THR A 20 -48.59 -30.85 -10.47
CA THR A 20 -48.35 -32.30 -10.44
C THR A 20 -47.40 -32.62 -9.29
N LEU A 21 -47.75 -33.67 -8.54
CA LEU A 21 -46.94 -34.32 -7.52
C LEU A 21 -46.22 -35.48 -8.21
N LEU A 22 -44.90 -35.42 -8.36
CA LEU A 22 -44.06 -36.58 -8.63
C LEU A 22 -42.83 -36.56 -7.73
N ILE A 23 -42.86 -37.49 -6.79
CA ILE A 23 -41.79 -37.94 -5.92
C ILE A 23 -40.80 -38.70 -6.78
N GLY A 24 -39.53 -38.29 -6.77
CA GLY A 24 -38.43 -38.99 -7.40
C GLY A 24 -37.13 -38.57 -6.72
N GLY A 25 -36.56 -39.47 -5.93
CA GLY A 25 -35.40 -39.19 -5.10
C GLY A 25 -34.15 -38.85 -5.89
N MET A 26 -33.39 -37.89 -5.37
CA MET A 26 -31.96 -37.77 -5.58
C MET A 26 -31.30 -37.68 -4.21
N TRP A 27 -30.76 -38.81 -3.79
CA TRP A 27 -29.64 -38.84 -2.86
C TRP A 27 -28.45 -38.18 -3.56
N LEU A 28 -28.10 -36.96 -3.13
CA LEU A 28 -26.78 -36.39 -3.38
C LEU A 28 -26.03 -36.45 -2.06
N VAL A 29 -25.03 -37.32 -2.06
CA VAL A 29 -24.03 -37.47 -1.02
C VAL A 29 -23.33 -36.12 -0.87
N ALA A 30 -23.53 -35.47 0.27
CA ALA A 30 -22.71 -34.33 0.65
C ALA A 30 -21.35 -34.89 1.07
N ASP A 31 -20.41 -34.94 0.13
CA ASP A 31 -19.00 -35.11 0.48
C ASP A 31 -18.59 -33.88 1.30
N PHE A 32 -18.46 -34.11 2.61
CA PHE A 32 -17.73 -33.24 3.51
C PHE A 32 -16.29 -33.17 3.02
N VAL A 33 -15.96 -32.14 2.26
CA VAL A 33 -14.57 -31.73 2.06
C VAL A 33 -14.12 -31.13 3.40
N PRO A 34 -13.13 -31.70 4.10
CA PRO A 34 -12.60 -31.06 5.29
C PRO A 34 -12.01 -29.69 4.90
N LEU A 35 -12.33 -28.66 5.69
CA LEU A 35 -11.60 -27.39 5.66
C LEU A 35 -10.16 -27.66 6.12
N SER A 36 -9.32 -28.15 5.22
CA SER A 36 -7.88 -27.99 5.32
C SER A 36 -7.55 -26.54 4.96
N SER A 37 -7.03 -25.83 5.96
CA SER A 37 -6.38 -24.51 5.93
C SER A 37 -6.12 -23.94 4.53
N ILE A 38 -6.93 -22.96 4.13
CA ILE A 38 -6.55 -22.02 3.07
C ILE A 38 -5.48 -21.12 3.68
N GLN A 39 -4.24 -21.57 3.58
CA GLN A 39 -3.08 -20.72 3.79
C GLN A 39 -2.95 -19.83 2.54
N PRO A 40 -2.83 -18.50 2.68
CA PRO A 40 -2.70 -17.63 1.53
C PRO A 40 -1.48 -18.04 0.69
N ALA A 41 -1.64 -18.04 -0.65
CA ALA A 41 -0.64 -18.43 -1.62
C ALA A 41 0.72 -17.69 -1.47
N SER A 42 0.74 -16.56 -0.75
CA SER A 42 1.94 -15.80 -0.39
C SER A 42 2.94 -16.57 0.49
N ALA A 43 2.51 -17.59 1.24
CA ALA A 43 3.37 -18.30 2.19
C ALA A 43 4.06 -19.56 1.61
N GLN A 44 3.74 -19.99 0.38
CA GLN A 44 4.25 -21.25 -0.19
C GLN A 44 5.55 -21.12 -0.99
N GLU A 45 5.96 -19.91 -1.40
CA GLU A 45 7.19 -19.71 -2.18
C GLU A 45 8.48 -19.64 -1.34
N ALA A 46 8.39 -19.58 -0.01
CA ALA A 46 9.57 -19.49 0.86
C ALA A 46 10.31 -20.82 1.09
N VAL A 47 9.86 -21.95 0.53
CA VAL A 47 10.33 -23.30 0.91
C VAL A 47 11.29 -23.96 -0.10
N PHE A 48 11.51 -23.37 -1.29
CA PHE A 48 12.33 -24.01 -2.35
C PHE A 48 13.50 -23.16 -2.86
N ALA A 49 14.30 -22.57 -1.96
CA ALA A 49 15.61 -22.06 -2.33
C ALA A 49 16.66 -23.19 -2.26
N PRO A 50 17.38 -23.54 -3.35
CA PRO A 50 18.46 -24.51 -3.30
C PRO A 50 19.66 -23.94 -2.53
N GLU A 51 20.19 -24.72 -1.61
CA GLU A 51 21.36 -24.41 -0.80
C GLU A 51 22.63 -24.52 -1.68
N ILE A 52 23.08 -23.40 -2.26
CA ILE A 52 24.31 -23.36 -3.05
C ILE A 52 25.49 -23.18 -2.08
N MET A 53 26.22 -24.26 -1.82
CA MET A 53 27.51 -24.21 -1.11
C MET A 53 28.53 -23.39 -1.92
N SER A 54 28.82 -22.17 -1.48
CA SER A 54 29.91 -21.36 -2.03
C SER A 54 31.25 -21.83 -1.47
N THR A 55 32.11 -22.33 -2.35
CA THR A 55 33.52 -22.63 -2.05
C THR A 55 34.32 -21.35 -2.20
N GLU A 56 34.79 -20.76 -1.10
CA GLU A 56 35.69 -19.60 -1.16
C GLU A 56 37.09 -20.03 -1.61
N ILE A 57 37.52 -19.52 -2.77
CA ILE A 57 38.91 -19.61 -3.24
C ILE A 57 39.62 -18.31 -2.82
N PHE A 58 40.43 -18.39 -1.78
CA PHE A 58 41.32 -17.30 -1.37
C PHE A 58 42.43 -17.11 -2.42
N THR A 59 42.34 -16.03 -3.20
CA THR A 59 43.43 -15.57 -4.08
C THR A 59 44.21 -14.49 -3.35
N GLN A 60 45.48 -14.75 -3.02
CA GLN A 60 46.37 -13.76 -2.41
C GLN A 60 46.72 -12.66 -3.42
N ALA A 61 46.44 -11.41 -3.07
CA ALA A 61 46.86 -10.24 -3.83
C ALA A 61 48.35 -9.93 -3.61
N PRO A 62 49.09 -9.48 -4.64
CA PRO A 62 50.49 -9.10 -4.49
C PRO A 62 50.66 -7.78 -3.72
N PHE A 63 51.72 -7.73 -2.90
CA PHE A 63 52.13 -6.56 -2.13
C PHE A 63 52.53 -5.37 -3.03
N PRO A 64 52.15 -4.12 -2.69
CA PRO A 64 52.57 -2.94 -3.45
C PRO A 64 54.01 -2.54 -3.13
N THR A 65 54.80 -2.31 -4.18
CA THR A 65 56.14 -1.71 -4.15
C THR A 65 56.06 -0.24 -3.75
N ALA A 66 56.88 0.18 -2.79
CA ALA A 66 57.00 1.58 -2.39
C ALA A 66 57.75 2.40 -3.45
N THR A 67 57.04 3.29 -4.15
CA THR A 67 57.64 4.29 -5.06
C THR A 67 57.90 5.58 -4.29
N THR A 68 59.17 5.92 -4.09
CA THR A 68 59.62 7.20 -3.54
C THR A 68 59.68 8.24 -4.66
N GLY A 69 58.62 9.05 -4.80
CA GLY A 69 58.59 10.19 -5.70
C GLY A 69 58.01 11.41 -4.98
N ALA A 70 58.76 12.51 -4.94
CA ALA A 70 58.30 13.77 -4.37
C ALA A 70 57.17 14.35 -5.23
N VAL A 71 55.95 14.37 -4.69
CA VAL A 71 54.78 14.98 -5.34
C VAL A 71 54.71 16.45 -4.93
N SER A 72 54.81 17.34 -5.91
CA SER A 72 54.60 18.78 -5.73
C SER A 72 53.11 19.04 -5.49
N LEU A 73 52.77 19.53 -4.29
CA LEU A 73 51.40 19.95 -3.95
C LEU A 73 51.07 21.27 -4.66
N SER A 74 50.30 21.21 -5.75
CA SER A 74 49.63 22.40 -6.27
C SER A 74 48.41 22.69 -5.40
N MET A 75 48.34 23.88 -4.82
CA MET A 75 47.15 24.38 -4.13
C MET A 75 46.11 24.78 -5.18
N GLN A 76 45.39 23.79 -5.71
CA GLN A 76 44.24 24.04 -6.55
C GLN A 76 43.02 24.16 -5.63
N SER A 77 42.48 25.38 -5.51
CA SER A 77 41.25 25.63 -4.76
C SER A 77 40.12 24.81 -5.35
N THR A 78 39.69 23.78 -4.63
CA THR A 78 38.52 22.98 -4.99
C THR A 78 37.30 23.90 -5.01
N PRO A 79 36.57 24.01 -6.13
CA PRO A 79 35.30 24.73 -6.13
C PRO A 79 34.36 24.06 -5.12
N ILE A 80 33.75 24.87 -4.27
CA ILE A 80 32.74 24.43 -3.31
C ILE A 80 31.67 23.66 -4.11
N PRO A 81 31.36 22.41 -3.75
CA PRO A 81 30.29 21.68 -4.42
C PRO A 81 28.99 22.49 -4.33
N PRO A 82 28.22 22.61 -5.42
CA PRO A 82 26.96 23.34 -5.36
C PRO A 82 26.09 22.73 -4.27
N THR A 83 25.61 23.58 -3.35
CA THR A 83 24.59 23.20 -2.38
C THR A 83 23.45 22.53 -3.15
N PRO A 84 23.00 21.33 -2.76
CA PRO A 84 21.87 20.69 -3.42
C PRO A 84 20.67 21.62 -3.34
N THR A 85 20.26 22.16 -4.49
CA THR A 85 19.02 22.90 -4.61
C THR A 85 17.91 21.90 -4.33
N VAL A 86 17.26 22.02 -3.17
CA VAL A 86 16.02 21.29 -2.88
C VAL A 86 15.07 21.66 -4.01
N SER A 87 14.80 20.68 -4.89
CA SER A 87 13.80 20.82 -5.93
C SER A 87 12.45 20.87 -5.22
N THR A 88 12.00 22.08 -4.90
CA THR A 88 10.64 22.37 -4.47
C THR A 88 9.71 22.09 -5.64
N GLU A 89 9.43 20.81 -5.89
CA GLU A 89 8.11 20.45 -6.41
C GLU A 89 7.06 21.14 -5.54
N MET A 90 6.03 21.65 -6.20
CA MET A 90 5.16 22.69 -5.67
C MET A 90 4.51 22.25 -4.36
N LEU A 91 4.72 23.03 -3.31
CA LEU A 91 4.17 22.77 -1.98
C LEU A 91 2.65 22.80 -2.02
N ILE A 92 2.01 21.83 -1.37
CA ILE A 92 0.56 21.90 -1.16
C ILE A 92 0.27 22.90 -0.05
N ILE A 93 -0.31 24.03 -0.44
CA ILE A 93 -0.78 25.08 0.47
C ILE A 93 -2.02 24.57 1.19
N GLY A 94 -2.06 24.67 2.53
CA GLY A 94 -3.14 24.12 3.35
C GLY A 94 -2.95 22.66 3.75
N ASN A 95 -1.74 22.10 3.59
CA ASN A 95 -1.37 20.84 4.24
C ASN A 95 -0.92 21.11 5.69
N PRO A 96 -1.26 20.25 6.67
CA PRO A 96 -0.66 20.26 8.01
C PRO A 96 0.87 20.30 8.04
N LEU A 97 1.53 19.67 7.05
CA LEU A 97 2.95 19.74 6.81
C LEU A 97 3.30 21.03 6.07
N ASN A 98 4.24 21.80 6.63
CA ASN A 98 4.81 22.95 5.94
C ASN A 98 5.70 22.50 4.76
N GLY A 99 6.20 23.46 3.99
CA GLY A 99 6.94 23.16 2.78
C GLY A 99 8.23 22.37 2.97
N GLU A 100 8.96 22.66 4.04
CA GLU A 100 10.19 21.94 4.39
C GLU A 100 9.87 20.50 4.80
N GLU A 101 8.80 20.30 5.57
CA GLU A 101 8.34 18.97 5.99
C GLU A 101 7.87 18.12 4.80
N GLN A 102 7.15 18.72 3.84
CA GLN A 102 6.75 18.02 2.60
C GLN A 102 7.98 17.60 1.77
N ALA A 103 8.97 18.49 1.63
CA ALA A 103 10.21 18.17 0.93
C ALA A 103 11.01 17.07 1.65
N GLN A 104 11.09 17.13 2.98
CA GLN A 104 11.75 16.13 3.80
C GLN A 104 11.09 14.76 3.67
N LEU A 105 9.76 14.69 3.67
CA LEU A 105 9.02 13.45 3.43
C LEU A 105 9.37 12.83 2.07
N HIS A 106 9.34 13.63 1.01
CA HIS A 106 9.68 13.14 -0.32
C HIS A 106 11.14 12.66 -0.40
N VAL A 107 12.09 13.42 0.13
CA VAL A 107 13.52 13.02 0.16
C VAL A 107 13.72 11.74 0.96
N ALA A 108 13.10 11.62 2.14
CA ALA A 108 13.16 10.43 2.97
C ALA A 108 12.61 9.20 2.24
N ALA A 109 11.48 9.34 1.55
CA ALA A 109 10.86 8.26 0.82
C ALA A 109 11.71 7.78 -0.36
N ARG A 110 12.36 8.70 -1.10
CA ARG A 110 13.21 8.35 -2.25
C ARG A 110 14.40 7.48 -1.92
N ALA A 111 14.86 7.48 -0.66
CA ALA A 111 15.95 6.61 -0.21
C ALA A 111 15.60 5.10 -0.31
N TYR A 112 14.32 4.75 -0.46
CA TYR A 112 13.84 3.38 -0.56
C TYR A 112 13.66 2.87 -1.99
N ILE A 113 13.77 3.74 -3.00
CA ILE A 113 13.59 3.36 -4.41
C ILE A 113 14.71 2.42 -4.83
N SER A 114 14.35 1.25 -5.36
CA SER A 114 15.27 0.27 -5.91
C SER A 114 14.50 -0.71 -6.80
N THR A 115 15.09 -1.12 -7.91
CA THR A 115 14.64 -2.26 -8.72
C THR A 115 15.43 -3.53 -8.42
N ASP A 116 16.53 -3.45 -7.66
CA ASP A 116 17.32 -4.61 -7.26
C ASP A 116 16.67 -5.33 -6.07
N TYR A 117 16.27 -6.59 -6.29
CA TYR A 117 15.63 -7.43 -5.28
C TYR A 117 16.43 -7.52 -3.98
N TYR A 118 17.75 -7.69 -4.05
CA TYR A 118 18.58 -7.88 -2.86
C TYR A 118 18.68 -6.60 -2.02
N THR A 119 18.75 -5.44 -2.66
CA THR A 119 18.70 -4.13 -2.01
C THR A 119 17.35 -3.91 -1.33
N ILE A 120 16.24 -4.25 -2.00
CA ILE A 120 14.90 -4.14 -1.39
C ILE A 120 14.77 -5.08 -0.19
N LYS A 121 15.22 -6.33 -0.34
CA LYS A 121 15.21 -7.32 0.75
C LYS A 121 16.05 -6.85 1.94
N ALA A 122 17.25 -6.34 1.70
CA ALA A 122 18.13 -5.81 2.74
C ALA A 122 17.49 -4.61 3.46
N ASN A 123 16.85 -3.70 2.70
CA ASN A 123 16.07 -2.60 3.29
C ASN A 123 14.88 -3.11 4.11
N GLY A 124 14.15 -4.11 3.59
CA GLY A 124 13.08 -4.78 4.30
C GLY A 124 13.56 -5.38 5.62
N GLU A 125 14.68 -6.12 5.62
CA GLU A 125 15.26 -6.72 6.82
C GLU A 125 15.81 -5.68 7.80
N ARG A 126 16.30 -4.54 7.30
CA ARG A 126 16.69 -3.40 8.16
C ARG A 126 15.50 -2.82 8.90
N ILE A 127 14.33 -2.76 8.26
CA ILE A 127 13.10 -2.17 8.81
C ILE A 127 12.35 -3.17 9.71
N ASN A 128 12.30 -4.45 9.31
CA ASN A 128 11.50 -5.49 9.96
C ASN A 128 12.27 -6.44 10.85
N GLY A 129 13.60 -6.44 10.79
CA GLY A 129 14.44 -7.48 11.36
C GLY A 129 14.82 -8.56 10.36
N VAL A 130 15.91 -9.26 10.67
CA VAL A 130 16.50 -10.32 9.84
C VAL A 130 15.48 -11.44 9.59
N GLY A 131 15.33 -11.86 8.34
CA GLY A 131 14.37 -12.90 7.93
C GLY A 131 12.97 -12.38 7.57
N TYR A 132 12.66 -11.10 7.83
CA TYR A 132 11.30 -10.54 7.66
C TYR A 132 11.24 -9.37 6.66
N GLY A 133 12.06 -9.39 5.60
CA GLY A 133 12.15 -8.31 4.62
C GLY A 133 11.71 -8.67 3.19
N HIS A 134 10.92 -9.74 2.99
CA HIS A 134 10.58 -10.16 1.63
C HIS A 134 9.83 -9.05 0.87
N PRO A 135 10.31 -8.60 -0.31
CA PRO A 135 9.75 -7.45 -1.02
C PRO A 135 8.24 -7.51 -1.31
N SER A 136 7.63 -8.69 -1.30
CA SER A 136 6.18 -8.83 -1.51
C SER A 136 5.33 -8.28 -0.37
N ASN A 137 5.86 -8.23 0.86
CA ASN A 137 5.05 -8.03 2.07
C ASN A 137 5.55 -6.86 2.94
N ILE A 138 6.38 -5.95 2.39
CA ILE A 138 6.96 -4.84 3.16
C ILE A 138 6.16 -3.54 3.10
N CYS A 139 5.01 -3.48 2.44
CA CYS A 139 4.27 -2.23 2.20
C CYS A 139 3.94 -1.44 3.47
N GLY A 140 3.43 -2.11 4.50
CA GLY A 140 3.14 -1.53 5.81
C GLY A 140 4.41 -1.01 6.50
N PRO A 141 5.40 -1.87 6.77
CA PRO A 141 6.63 -1.44 7.41
C PRO A 141 7.41 -0.37 6.64
N LEU A 142 7.45 -0.46 5.31
CA LEU A 142 8.05 0.55 4.44
C LEU A 142 7.38 1.92 4.66
N SER A 143 6.04 1.96 4.65
CA SER A 143 5.29 3.20 4.87
C SER A 143 5.58 3.83 6.24
N ILE A 144 5.70 3.00 7.29
CA ILE A 144 6.06 3.49 8.63
C ILE A 144 7.50 4.00 8.67
N ALA A 145 8.44 3.28 8.06
CA ALA A 145 9.84 3.71 8.00
C ALA A 145 9.98 5.07 7.28
N ILE A 146 9.25 5.27 6.19
CA ILE A 146 9.21 6.55 5.47
C ILE A 146 8.71 7.67 6.39
N LEU A 147 7.58 7.47 7.08
CA LEU A 147 7.02 8.47 8.00
C LEU A 147 7.94 8.75 9.20
N GLN A 148 8.72 7.77 9.66
CA GLN A 148 9.72 7.95 10.71
C GLN A 148 10.94 8.74 10.23
N ASP A 149 11.42 8.45 9.02
CA ASP A 149 12.55 9.17 8.41
C ASP A 149 12.18 10.62 8.05
N ALA A 150 10.90 10.85 7.78
CA ALA A 150 10.32 12.19 7.63
C ALA A 150 10.03 12.90 8.97
N GLN A 151 10.30 12.25 10.11
CA GLN A 151 10.01 12.77 11.46
C GLN A 151 8.53 13.05 11.76
N ILE A 152 7.61 12.49 10.98
CA ILE A 152 6.16 12.59 11.20
C ILE A 152 5.72 11.65 12.34
N LEU A 153 6.26 10.43 12.33
CA LEU A 153 6.05 9.42 13.37
C LEU A 153 7.26 9.29 14.30
N SER A 154 6.98 8.89 15.54
CA SER A 154 8.02 8.60 16.53
C SER A 154 8.88 7.41 16.09
N ARG A 155 10.20 7.50 16.35
CA ARG A 155 11.15 6.38 16.18
C ARG A 155 10.84 5.17 17.06
N ASN A 156 9.97 5.31 18.06
CA ASN A 156 9.53 4.22 18.93
C ASN A 156 8.43 3.34 18.31
N VAL A 157 7.78 3.80 17.23
CA VAL A 157 6.87 2.95 16.46
C VAL A 157 7.70 1.83 15.83
N ILE A 158 7.26 0.58 15.97
CA ILE A 158 8.00 -0.56 15.41
C ILE A 158 7.41 -0.84 14.02
N PRO A 159 8.17 -0.65 12.92
CA PRO A 159 7.65 -0.88 11.58
C PRO A 159 7.15 -2.31 11.34
N TYR A 160 7.82 -3.31 11.93
CA TYR A 160 7.44 -4.72 11.83
C TYR A 160 5.99 -4.99 12.26
N ASP A 161 5.44 -4.23 13.19
CA ASP A 161 4.06 -4.40 13.66
C ASP A 161 3.02 -4.02 12.60
N PHE A 162 3.45 -3.40 11.51
CA PHE A 162 2.65 -3.13 10.32
C PHE A 162 2.78 -4.22 9.26
N TRP A 163 3.53 -5.29 9.53
CA TRP A 163 3.61 -6.46 8.67
C TRP A 163 2.30 -7.26 8.75
N LEU A 164 1.59 -7.37 7.62
CA LEU A 164 0.28 -8.02 7.51
C LEU A 164 -0.78 -7.45 8.48
N LEU A 165 -0.60 -6.20 8.91
CA LEU A 165 -1.57 -5.51 9.75
C LEU A 165 -2.92 -5.42 9.02
N ASN A 166 -4.01 -5.55 9.77
CA ASN A 166 -5.37 -5.47 9.28
C ASN A 166 -6.24 -4.67 10.27
N PRO A 167 -6.79 -3.50 9.88
CA PRO A 167 -7.61 -2.65 10.74
C PRO A 167 -8.93 -3.26 11.21
N ASP A 168 -9.39 -4.38 10.65
CA ASP A 168 -10.62 -5.05 11.10
C ASP A 168 -10.34 -6.03 12.27
N ILE A 169 -9.07 -6.30 12.60
CA ILE A 169 -8.64 -7.07 13.77
C ILE A 169 -8.49 -6.13 14.98
N TYR A 170 -8.99 -6.53 16.15
CA TYR A 170 -9.03 -5.67 17.34
C TYR A 170 -7.63 -5.25 17.81
N GLU A 171 -6.70 -6.20 17.92
CA GLU A 171 -5.32 -5.96 18.37
C GLU A 171 -4.59 -4.97 17.45
N ASN A 172 -4.79 -5.12 16.14
CA ASN A 172 -4.23 -4.22 15.13
C ASN A 172 -4.83 -2.81 15.21
N ARG A 173 -6.12 -2.67 15.58
CA ARG A 173 -6.72 -1.35 15.83
C ARG A 173 -6.12 -0.65 17.02
N LEU A 174 -5.79 -1.38 18.08
CA LEU A 174 -5.08 -0.80 19.23
C LEU A 174 -3.72 -0.27 18.78
N ARG A 175 -2.98 -1.05 17.98
CA ARG A 175 -1.69 -0.64 17.39
C ARG A 175 -1.80 0.61 16.52
N LEU A 176 -2.83 0.69 15.69
CA LEU A 176 -3.13 1.85 14.86
C LEU A 176 -3.47 3.08 15.70
N ALA A 177 -4.26 2.93 16.77
CA ALA A 177 -4.61 4.03 17.67
C ALA A 177 -3.40 4.55 18.46
N GLU A 178 -2.46 3.66 18.84
CA GLU A 178 -1.19 4.05 19.47
C GLU A 178 -0.27 4.79 18.48
N THR A 179 -0.25 4.36 17.22
CA THR A 179 0.64 4.93 16.19
C THR A 179 0.11 6.25 15.63
N PHE A 180 -1.21 6.32 15.41
CA PHE A 180 -1.93 7.46 14.87
C PHE A 180 -2.99 7.94 15.89
N PRO A 181 -2.55 8.52 17.01
CA PRO A 181 -3.43 8.94 18.09
C PRO A 181 -4.38 10.05 17.61
N GLU A 182 -5.65 10.00 18.05
CA GLU A 182 -6.72 10.89 17.60
C GLU A 182 -6.44 12.37 17.93
N GLU A 183 -5.57 12.66 18.90
CA GLU A 183 -5.12 14.01 19.24
C GLU A 183 -4.24 14.64 18.14
N ARG A 184 -3.56 13.82 17.34
CA ARG A 184 -2.67 14.28 16.26
C ARG A 184 -3.17 13.92 14.87
N PHE A 185 -3.99 12.89 14.75
CA PHE A 185 -4.47 12.38 13.47
C PHE A 185 -5.99 12.32 13.42
N GLU A 186 -6.53 12.67 12.27
CA GLU A 186 -7.89 12.32 11.88
C GLU A 186 -7.87 11.01 11.11
N SER A 187 -8.87 10.16 11.36
CA SER A 187 -9.06 8.96 10.57
C SER A 187 -10.48 8.84 10.05
N TRP A 188 -10.62 8.30 8.85
CA TRP A 188 -11.91 7.99 8.24
C TRP A 188 -11.76 6.78 7.32
N ARG A 189 -12.87 6.09 7.11
CA ARG A 189 -12.97 4.96 6.19
C ARG A 189 -13.97 5.27 5.11
N ASP A 190 -13.54 5.14 3.85
CA ASP A 190 -14.43 5.12 2.70
C ASP A 190 -14.52 3.69 2.18
N LYS A 191 -15.74 3.20 1.98
CA LYS A 191 -16.00 1.82 1.53
C LYS A 191 -16.20 1.70 0.03
N ARG A 192 -16.19 2.81 -0.70
CA ARG A 192 -16.31 2.80 -2.16
C ARG A 192 -15.00 2.30 -2.77
N PRO A 193 -15.03 1.48 -3.83
CA PRO A 193 -13.82 1.08 -4.53
C PRO A 193 -12.98 2.30 -4.96
N LEU A 194 -11.65 2.17 -4.98
CA LEU A 194 -10.75 3.30 -5.25
C LEU A 194 -11.00 4.00 -6.60
N ASN A 195 -11.37 3.24 -7.65
CA ASN A 195 -11.76 3.80 -8.95
C ASN A 195 -13.15 4.44 -8.99
N LYS A 196 -13.86 4.52 -7.86
CA LYS A 196 -15.16 5.20 -7.70
C LYS A 196 -15.07 6.43 -6.81
N ILE A 197 -13.91 6.71 -6.24
CA ILE A 197 -13.67 7.92 -5.46
C ILE A 197 -13.43 9.09 -6.42
N ASP A 198 -14.06 10.22 -6.13
CA ASP A 198 -13.80 11.49 -6.79
C ASP A 198 -12.64 12.17 -6.05
N TRP A 199 -11.42 11.92 -6.51
CA TRP A 199 -10.21 12.41 -5.87
C TRP A 199 -10.01 13.93 -6.02
N ALA A 200 -10.74 14.59 -6.93
CA ALA A 200 -10.77 16.05 -6.98
C ALA A 200 -11.57 16.64 -5.81
N LYS A 201 -12.65 15.96 -5.38
CA LYS A 201 -13.42 16.32 -4.18
C LYS A 201 -12.81 15.79 -2.89
N PHE A 202 -11.99 14.76 -3.00
CA PHE A 202 -11.33 14.11 -1.87
C PHE A 202 -9.81 14.03 -2.11
N PRO A 203 -9.10 15.17 -2.19
CA PRO A 203 -7.69 15.15 -2.52
C PRO A 203 -6.90 14.51 -1.38
N LEU A 204 -6.02 13.59 -1.75
CA LEU A 204 -4.95 13.13 -0.89
C LEU A 204 -3.89 14.23 -0.77
N ILE A 205 -3.22 14.29 0.38
CA ILE A 205 -2.17 15.26 0.66
C ILE A 205 -0.91 14.56 1.18
N PRO A 206 0.29 15.15 0.98
CA PRO A 206 1.52 14.60 1.54
C PRO A 206 1.39 14.30 3.05
N GLY A 207 1.84 13.12 3.45
CA GLY A 207 1.77 12.64 4.84
C GLY A 207 0.55 11.77 5.15
N ASP A 208 -0.44 11.69 4.27
CA ASP A 208 -1.55 10.75 4.43
C ASP A 208 -1.04 9.30 4.43
N PHE A 209 -1.40 8.55 5.47
CA PHE A 209 -1.20 7.10 5.53
C PHE A 209 -2.50 6.39 5.16
N LEU A 210 -2.43 5.44 4.23
CA LEU A 210 -3.59 4.70 3.74
C LEU A 210 -3.42 3.20 3.96
N TYR A 211 -4.51 2.57 4.39
CA TYR A 211 -4.74 1.14 4.30
C TYR A 211 -5.81 0.87 3.24
N LEU A 212 -5.49 0.08 2.22
CA LEU A 212 -6.36 -0.27 1.09
C LEU A 212 -6.98 -1.64 1.32
N PHE A 213 -8.31 -1.69 1.34
CA PHE A 213 -9.05 -2.93 1.51
C PHE A 213 -9.18 -3.68 0.19
N SER A 214 -8.66 -4.91 0.13
CA SER A 214 -8.74 -5.76 -1.06
C SER A 214 -10.20 -6.03 -1.40
N GLY A 215 -11.02 -6.28 -0.38
CA GLY A 215 -12.38 -6.77 -0.53
C GLY A 215 -12.45 -8.12 -1.23
N ASN A 216 -13.67 -8.64 -1.40
CA ASN A 216 -13.92 -9.98 -1.96
C ASN A 216 -13.45 -10.19 -3.42
N ARG A 217 -13.09 -9.11 -4.12
CA ARG A 217 -12.63 -9.13 -5.52
C ARG A 217 -11.11 -8.93 -5.66
N GLY A 218 -10.44 -8.55 -4.57
CA GLY A 218 -9.00 -8.39 -4.49
C GLY A 218 -8.30 -9.67 -4.06
N ASN A 219 -6.97 -9.69 -4.18
CA ASN A 219 -6.12 -10.78 -3.70
C ASN A 219 -5.01 -10.33 -2.75
N PHE A 220 -4.85 -9.02 -2.52
CA PHE A 220 -3.95 -8.49 -1.49
C PHE A 220 -4.47 -7.20 -0.88
N GLU A 221 -4.13 -6.99 0.39
CA GLU A 221 -4.32 -5.74 1.12
C GLU A 221 -3.04 -4.90 0.99
N HIS A 222 -3.14 -3.57 1.05
CA HIS A 222 -1.95 -2.74 0.83
C HIS A 222 -1.90 -1.51 1.72
N MET A 223 -0.71 -1.14 2.16
CA MET A 223 -0.46 0.06 2.96
C MET A 223 0.50 0.98 2.21
N LEU A 224 0.21 2.28 2.23
CA LEU A 224 1.02 3.27 1.53
C LEU A 224 0.99 4.64 2.23
N VAL A 225 1.92 5.50 1.86
CA VAL A 225 1.97 6.90 2.30
C VAL A 225 2.04 7.82 1.08
N VAL A 226 1.30 8.92 1.11
CA VAL A 226 1.39 9.94 0.07
C VAL A 226 2.65 10.75 0.32
N VAL A 227 3.63 10.65 -0.57
CA VAL A 227 4.96 11.26 -0.38
C VAL A 227 5.06 12.66 -0.99
N ARG A 228 4.27 12.92 -2.04
CA ARG A 228 4.12 14.23 -2.67
C ARG A 228 2.82 14.31 -3.45
N VAL A 229 2.42 15.54 -3.78
CA VAL A 229 1.38 15.85 -4.75
C VAL A 229 1.94 16.92 -5.69
N ASP A 230 1.72 16.77 -6.99
CA ASP A 230 2.24 17.72 -7.98
C ASP A 230 1.30 18.93 -8.20
N ALA A 231 1.70 19.83 -9.11
CA ALA A 231 0.95 21.04 -9.42
C ALA A 231 -0.42 20.78 -10.08
N ASP A 232 -0.61 19.60 -10.67
CA ASP A 232 -1.86 19.19 -11.31
C ASP A 232 -2.79 18.46 -10.31
N GLY A 233 -2.35 18.29 -9.05
CA GLY A 233 -3.09 17.61 -8.00
C GLY A 233 -2.96 16.08 -8.01
N ARG A 234 -2.00 15.54 -8.78
CA ARG A 234 -1.74 14.09 -8.82
C ARG A 234 -0.98 13.69 -7.56
N ALA A 235 -1.47 12.68 -6.87
CA ALA A 235 -0.82 12.16 -5.66
C ALA A 235 0.14 11.02 -6.00
N TYR A 236 1.28 10.97 -5.31
CA TYR A 236 2.31 9.96 -5.51
C TYR A 236 2.63 9.23 -4.21
N THR A 237 3.02 7.97 -4.32
CA THR A 237 3.56 7.14 -3.25
C THR A 237 4.90 6.56 -3.66
N ILE A 238 5.73 6.16 -2.71
CA ILE A 238 6.81 5.19 -2.96
C ILE A 238 6.41 3.87 -2.31
N THR A 239 6.29 2.83 -3.12
CA THR A 239 5.72 1.54 -2.67
C THR A 239 6.39 0.37 -3.34
N ASN A 240 6.38 -0.78 -2.66
CA ASN A 240 6.66 -2.05 -3.32
C ASN A 240 5.47 -2.47 -4.19
N HIS A 241 5.76 -2.99 -5.38
CA HIS A 241 4.77 -3.65 -6.24
C HIS A 241 5.48 -4.66 -7.14
N ASN A 242 4.73 -5.65 -7.63
CA ASN A 242 5.26 -6.70 -8.49
C ASN A 242 5.22 -6.24 -9.95
N THR A 243 6.23 -6.58 -10.73
CA THR A 243 6.29 -6.39 -12.19
C THR A 243 6.49 -7.74 -12.89
N GLU A 244 6.17 -7.81 -14.19
CA GLU A 244 6.35 -9.05 -14.96
C GLU A 244 7.83 -9.39 -15.19
N GLU A 245 8.69 -8.38 -15.29
CA GLU A 245 10.10 -8.53 -15.69
C GLU A 245 11.04 -8.66 -14.50
N ASP A 246 10.88 -7.79 -13.49
CA ASP A 246 11.84 -7.65 -12.38
C ASP A 246 11.31 -8.25 -11.06
N GLY A 247 10.07 -8.74 -11.04
CA GLY A 247 9.40 -9.14 -9.82
C GLY A 247 9.09 -7.94 -8.94
N PHE A 248 9.26 -8.08 -7.62
CA PHE A 248 8.93 -6.99 -6.69
C PHE A 248 10.01 -5.89 -6.69
N ILE A 249 9.62 -4.69 -7.12
CA ILE A 249 10.43 -3.47 -7.09
C ILE A 249 9.85 -2.45 -6.12
N VAL A 250 10.63 -1.43 -5.74
CA VAL A 250 10.15 -0.25 -5.03
C VAL A 250 10.41 0.99 -5.87
N THR A 251 9.34 1.63 -6.32
CA THR A 251 9.40 2.82 -7.17
C THR A 251 8.43 3.89 -6.67
N GLU A 252 8.61 5.10 -7.19
CA GLU A 252 7.60 6.15 -7.05
C GLU A 252 6.50 5.92 -8.08
N GLU A 253 5.26 5.91 -7.62
CA GLU A 253 4.09 5.60 -8.43
C GLU A 253 2.99 6.64 -8.23
N MET A 254 2.35 7.02 -9.33
CA MET A 254 1.18 7.89 -9.31
C MET A 254 -0.03 7.11 -8.80
N LEU A 255 -0.67 7.59 -7.73
CA LEU A 255 -1.87 6.98 -7.17
C LEU A 255 -3.10 7.23 -8.06
N TYR A 256 -3.29 8.48 -8.48
CA TYR A 256 -4.37 8.92 -9.36
C TYR A 256 -4.00 10.25 -10.04
N ASP A 257 -4.68 10.57 -11.14
CA ASP A 257 -4.76 11.92 -11.72
C ASP A 257 -6.20 12.46 -11.60
N PRO A 258 -6.44 13.60 -10.91
CA PRO A 258 -7.80 14.14 -10.76
C PRO A 258 -8.38 14.72 -12.07
N ASN A 259 -7.53 15.04 -13.04
CA ASN A 259 -7.91 15.59 -14.35
C ASN A 259 -8.06 14.50 -15.42
N GLU A 260 -7.47 13.32 -15.21
CA GLU A 260 -7.56 12.15 -16.10
C GLU A 260 -8.07 10.90 -15.35
N PRO A 261 -9.39 10.81 -15.08
CA PRO A 261 -9.97 9.63 -14.43
C PRO A 261 -9.74 8.37 -15.27
N GLY A 262 -9.01 7.41 -14.73
CA GLY A 262 -8.57 6.24 -15.50
C GLY A 262 -7.08 5.93 -15.35
N GLU A 263 -6.32 6.90 -14.87
CA GLU A 263 -4.88 6.79 -14.69
C GLU A 263 -4.47 6.60 -13.22
N GLY A 264 -3.28 6.04 -13.02
CA GLY A 264 -2.68 5.77 -11.72
C GLY A 264 -3.02 4.41 -11.11
N LEU A 265 -2.28 4.04 -10.06
CA LEU A 265 -2.37 2.75 -9.39
C LEU A 265 -3.77 2.43 -8.88
N PHE A 266 -4.50 3.41 -8.34
CA PHE A 266 -5.85 3.20 -7.83
C PHE A 266 -6.82 2.73 -8.89
N TYR A 267 -6.66 3.19 -10.13
CA TYR A 267 -7.42 2.67 -11.26
C TYR A 267 -6.92 1.30 -11.71
N GLN A 268 -5.60 1.13 -11.85
CA GLN A 268 -4.99 -0.11 -12.34
C GLN A 268 -5.30 -1.31 -11.43
N TRP A 269 -5.10 -1.16 -10.12
CA TRP A 269 -5.33 -2.23 -9.14
C TRP A 269 -6.80 -2.60 -8.95
N THR A 270 -7.72 -1.70 -9.29
CA THR A 270 -9.18 -1.97 -9.26
C THR A 270 -9.77 -2.31 -10.63
N ALA A 271 -8.93 -2.42 -11.67
CA ALA A 271 -9.30 -2.86 -13.01
C ALA A 271 -8.78 -4.28 -13.26
N ARG A 272 -9.65 -5.30 -13.16
CA ARG A 272 -9.26 -6.72 -13.19
C ARG A 272 -8.42 -7.13 -14.40
N GLU A 273 -8.69 -6.55 -15.57
CA GLU A 273 -7.93 -6.79 -16.80
C GLU A 273 -6.51 -6.19 -16.76
N LYS A 274 -6.31 -5.15 -15.95
CA LYS A 274 -5.01 -4.47 -15.75
C LYS A 274 -4.27 -4.97 -14.50
N ALA A 275 -4.95 -5.69 -13.61
CA ALA A 275 -4.43 -6.18 -12.35
C ALA A 275 -3.66 -7.52 -12.50
N LEU A 276 -2.84 -7.64 -13.56
CA LEU A 276 -2.09 -8.86 -13.90
C LEU A 276 -1.18 -9.33 -12.76
N LEU A 277 -0.72 -8.39 -11.93
CA LEU A 277 0.29 -8.59 -10.89
C LEU A 277 -0.30 -8.56 -9.47
N GLY A 278 -1.61 -8.32 -9.35
CA GLY A 278 -2.34 -8.19 -8.09
C GLY A 278 -3.48 -7.18 -8.20
N SER A 279 -4.58 -7.42 -7.47
CA SER A 279 -5.74 -6.53 -7.38
C SER A 279 -6.10 -6.18 -5.93
N THR A 280 -6.37 -4.90 -5.66
CA THR A 280 -6.74 -4.39 -4.32
C THR A 280 -7.65 -3.17 -4.41
N GLY A 281 -8.16 -2.69 -3.28
CA GLY A 281 -8.94 -1.46 -3.18
C GLY A 281 -10.42 -1.58 -3.59
N PHE A 282 -10.97 -2.79 -3.66
CA PHE A 282 -12.39 -2.96 -4.01
C PHE A 282 -13.35 -2.65 -2.86
N GLU A 283 -12.87 -2.62 -1.62
CA GLU A 283 -13.64 -2.20 -0.44
C GLU A 283 -13.18 -0.85 0.11
N GLY A 284 -12.49 -0.07 -0.73
CA GLY A 284 -12.04 1.27 -0.45
C GLY A 284 -10.81 1.32 0.44
N PHE A 285 -10.77 2.27 1.36
CA PHE A 285 -9.59 2.55 2.16
C PHE A 285 -9.95 3.11 3.54
N GLN A 286 -8.99 2.98 4.47
CA GLN A 286 -8.95 3.77 5.69
C GLN A 286 -7.73 4.68 5.62
N LEU A 287 -7.91 5.94 6.01
CA LEU A 287 -6.87 6.96 5.96
C LEU A 287 -6.62 7.53 7.35
N TRP A 288 -5.36 7.88 7.61
CA TRP A 288 -4.90 8.64 8.77
C TRP A 288 -4.15 9.87 8.28
N ARG A 289 -4.68 11.05 8.61
CA ARG A 289 -4.16 12.36 8.20
C ARG A 289 -3.78 13.17 9.42
N LEU A 290 -2.67 13.89 9.37
CA LEU A 290 -2.32 14.84 10.41
C LEU A 290 -3.41 15.90 10.57
N ARG A 291 -3.71 16.30 11.80
CA ARG A 291 -4.56 17.47 12.07
C ARG A 291 -3.82 18.75 11.72
N GLU A 292 -4.57 19.74 11.25
CA GLU A 292 -4.09 21.12 11.23
C GLU A 292 -3.91 21.59 12.69
N ASN A 293 -2.78 22.23 12.98
CA ASN A 293 -2.50 22.82 14.30
C ASN A 293 -3.25 24.13 14.52
#